data_AF-A0A0F9FTG3-F1
#
_entry.id   AF-A0A0F9FTG3-F1
#
_cell.length_a   1.000
_cell.length_b   1.000
_cell.length_c   1.000
_cell.angle_alpha   90.00
_cell.angle_beta   90.00
_cell.angle_gamma   90.00
#
_symmetry.space_group_name_H-M   'P 1'
#
loop_
_entity.id
_entity.type
_entity.pdbx_description
1 polymer ?
#
loop_
_entity_poly.entity_id
_entity_poly.type
_entity_poly.pdbx_seq_one_letter_code
_entity_poly.pdbx_strand_id
1 'polypeptide(L)'
;MIAFTAKWSATGEKSLTSWETAVLRATGYIEYPPDHKLTKTDYAARSKHEPAEPSIDWRAPFHMPKFNNEEYLEAKKTYVAKYGYTVTIPALSDIFHFGKPAPMTPMERYEWSQKNWDYFSDDRLAELEKDKQHKKDRMLAMLAGPTPELFAKVGAILTAVDDAQDAISTLAVVLRIARKMAPKAVARLISGPLGLLLTVNDILNLITSLGSIITFAGFAKKTKDHVTASNPFSKKARIKRWKKTWTAKVTFADVIQAAQTTDQVFGVGVSLGPIVGLAQDLFHGSVRSSIGEKVTFKFSPHSVPDFVKSAYSAIKSSPAYLSRNWESPDEEILMVMQMQAMAQEVIMPYQQDWNPFDAVNNLEGALIRCPIPSHPLTLAAMDDLGMNVQDVIG
;
A
#
# COMPACT_ATOMS: atom_id res chain seq x y z
N MET A 1 -1.11 -33.39 21.49
CA MET A 1 0.15 -33.97 22.00
C MET A 1 0.26 -35.36 21.39
N ILE A 2 1.03 -35.52 20.31
CA ILE A 2 1.17 -36.81 19.60
C ILE A 2 2.30 -37.57 20.30
N ALA A 3 1.98 -38.69 20.95
CA ALA A 3 2.99 -39.53 21.58
C ALA A 3 3.61 -40.45 20.51
N PHE A 4 4.89 -40.26 20.22
CA PHE A 4 5.63 -41.09 19.27
C PHE A 4 6.29 -42.28 19.99
N THR A 5 6.01 -43.50 19.55
CA THR A 5 6.63 -44.73 20.04
C THR A 5 7.89 -45.04 19.25
N ALA A 6 9.03 -44.49 19.69
CA ALA A 6 10.31 -44.72 19.04
C ALA A 6 10.84 -46.14 19.28
N LYS A 7 11.20 -46.86 18.21
CA LYS A 7 12.05 -48.07 18.28
C LYS A 7 13.52 -47.67 18.30
N TRP A 8 14.29 -48.23 19.22
CA TRP A 8 15.73 -48.02 19.32
C TRP A 8 16.49 -48.89 18.32
N SER A 9 17.41 -48.29 17.57
CA SER A 9 18.39 -49.00 16.74
C SER A 9 19.66 -49.29 17.56
N ALA A 10 20.41 -50.32 17.17
CA ALA A 10 21.59 -50.80 17.88
C ALA A 10 22.77 -49.79 17.94
N THR A 11 22.72 -48.69 17.17
CA THR A 11 23.74 -47.64 17.15
C THR A 11 23.43 -46.44 18.07
N GLY A 12 22.30 -46.46 18.79
CA GLY A 12 21.92 -45.37 19.70
C GLY A 12 21.37 -44.11 19.01
N GLU A 13 21.44 -44.03 17.67
CA GLU A 13 20.76 -42.99 16.91
C GLU A 13 19.29 -43.36 16.65
N LYS A 14 18.40 -42.47 17.09
CA LYS A 14 16.96 -42.57 16.85
C LYS A 14 16.68 -42.23 15.38
N SER A 15 16.54 -43.23 14.53
CA SER A 15 16.00 -43.04 13.19
C SER A 15 14.48 -42.91 13.27
N LEU A 16 13.94 -41.76 12.86
CA LEU A 16 12.51 -41.60 12.66
C LEU A 16 12.03 -42.58 11.59
N THR A 17 10.87 -43.18 11.78
CA THR A 17 10.24 -43.98 10.70
C THR A 17 9.90 -43.09 9.50
N SER A 18 9.73 -43.69 8.31
CA SER A 18 9.36 -42.94 7.11
C SER A 18 8.04 -42.17 7.29
N TRP A 19 7.08 -42.76 8.01
CA TRP A 19 5.83 -42.11 8.38
C TRP A 19 6.04 -40.95 9.38
N GLU A 20 6.83 -41.13 10.44
CA GLU A 20 7.13 -40.04 11.39
C GLU A 20 7.85 -38.87 10.72
N THR A 21 8.80 -39.17 9.83
CA THR A 21 9.50 -38.16 9.03
C THR A 21 8.54 -37.44 8.10
N ALA A 22 7.61 -38.16 7.46
CA ALA A 22 6.58 -37.57 6.61
C ALA A 22 5.63 -36.67 7.42
N VAL A 23 5.21 -37.07 8.62
CA VAL A 23 4.39 -36.25 9.52
C VAL A 23 5.14 -35.01 10.00
N LEU A 24 6.41 -35.14 10.39
CA LEU A 24 7.24 -34.01 10.84
C LEU A 24 7.53 -33.03 9.71
N ARG A 25 7.71 -33.50 8.48
CA ARG A 25 7.81 -32.65 7.28
C ARG A 25 6.49 -31.98 6.93
N ALA A 26 5.38 -32.72 7.03
CA ALA A 26 4.03 -32.20 6.79
C ALA A 26 3.59 -31.17 7.85
N THR A 27 4.13 -31.24 9.06
CA THR A 27 3.88 -30.26 10.15
C THR A 27 4.91 -29.12 10.16
N GLY A 28 5.93 -29.16 9.30
CA GLY A 28 6.93 -28.10 9.18
C GLY A 28 8.04 -28.12 10.24
N TYR A 29 8.16 -29.18 11.05
CA TYR A 29 9.24 -29.33 12.04
C TYR A 29 10.56 -29.80 11.44
N ILE A 30 10.52 -30.40 10.26
CA ILE A 30 11.69 -30.80 9.49
C ILE A 30 11.56 -30.20 8.09
N GLU A 31 12.57 -29.44 7.67
CA GLU A 31 12.63 -28.89 6.32
C GLU A 31 12.84 -30.01 5.29
N TYR A 32 12.23 -29.85 4.13
CA TYR A 32 12.50 -30.74 3.02
C TYR A 32 13.91 -30.48 2.48
N PRO A 33 14.60 -31.50 1.95
CA PRO A 33 15.83 -31.30 1.20
C PRO A 33 15.64 -30.21 0.15
N PRO A 34 16.64 -29.34 -0.11
CA PRO A 34 16.51 -28.20 -1.01
C PRO A 34 16.15 -28.57 -2.47
N ASP A 35 16.35 -29.83 -2.85
CA ASP A 35 16.02 -30.41 -4.15
C ASP A 35 14.63 -31.10 -4.20
N HIS A 36 13.95 -31.24 -3.06
CA HIS A 36 12.66 -31.93 -2.99
C HIS A 36 11.54 -31.06 -3.56
N LYS A 37 11.02 -31.47 -4.73
CA LYS A 37 9.79 -30.89 -5.29
C LYS A 37 8.59 -31.43 -4.51
N LEU A 38 7.95 -30.54 -3.75
CA LEU A 38 6.75 -30.88 -2.97
C LEU A 38 5.65 -31.38 -3.90
N THR A 39 5.14 -32.57 -3.60
CA THR A 39 4.08 -33.22 -4.38
C THR A 39 2.70 -32.71 -3.95
N LYS A 40 1.66 -32.86 -4.79
CA LYS A 40 0.26 -32.54 -4.41
C LYS A 40 -0.16 -33.24 -3.11
N THR A 41 0.36 -34.44 -2.86
CA THR A 41 0.16 -35.21 -1.64
C THR A 41 0.87 -34.62 -0.41
N ASP A 42 2.08 -34.07 -0.56
CA ASP A 42 2.77 -33.34 0.51
C ASP A 42 1.95 -32.11 0.96
N TYR A 43 1.34 -31.40 0.01
CA TYR A 43 0.46 -30.28 0.30
C TYR A 43 -0.87 -30.69 0.90
N ALA A 44 -1.49 -31.78 0.43
CA ALA A 44 -2.72 -32.30 1.05
C ALA A 44 -2.48 -32.82 2.47
N ALA A 45 -1.25 -33.26 2.78
CA ALA A 45 -0.84 -33.62 4.14
C ALA A 45 -0.55 -32.37 4.97
N ARG A 46 0.10 -31.35 4.39
CA ARG A 46 0.28 -30.03 5.01
C ARG A 46 -1.04 -29.35 5.29
N SER A 47 -1.99 -29.28 4.37
CA SER A 47 -3.28 -28.61 4.58
C SER A 47 -4.14 -29.25 5.68
N LYS A 48 -3.92 -30.54 5.98
CA LYS A 48 -4.50 -31.25 7.14
C LYS A 48 -3.86 -30.87 8.47
N HIS A 49 -2.65 -30.30 8.44
CA HIS A 49 -1.84 -29.92 9.60
C HIS A 49 -1.55 -28.41 9.68
N GLU A 50 -1.82 -27.68 8.60
CA GLU A 50 -1.91 -26.23 8.58
C GLU A 50 -3.03 -25.85 9.54
N PRO A 51 -2.86 -24.77 10.31
CA PRO A 51 -3.94 -24.26 11.13
C PRO A 51 -5.16 -24.11 10.21
N ALA A 52 -6.27 -24.73 10.60
CA ALA A 52 -7.54 -24.72 9.87
C ALA A 52 -7.81 -23.35 9.26
N GLU A 53 -8.40 -23.33 8.04
CA GLU A 53 -8.86 -22.15 7.28
C GLU A 53 -8.80 -20.90 8.14
N PRO A 54 -7.93 -19.90 7.84
CA PRO A 54 -7.45 -18.91 8.79
C PRO A 54 -8.56 -18.57 9.75
N SER A 55 -8.58 -19.26 10.90
CA SER A 55 -9.72 -19.20 11.81
C SER A 55 -9.88 -17.73 12.06
N ILE A 56 -11.03 -17.12 11.68
CA ILE A 56 -11.27 -15.66 11.67
C ILE A 56 -10.32 -15.06 12.68
N ASP A 57 -9.25 -14.38 12.22
CA ASP A 57 -8.14 -14.08 13.13
C ASP A 57 -8.67 -13.15 14.22
N TRP A 58 -9.09 -13.75 15.33
CA TRP A 58 -9.71 -13.07 16.47
C TRP A 58 -8.62 -12.37 17.30
N ARG A 59 -7.35 -12.44 16.88
CA ARG A 59 -6.34 -11.51 17.39
C ARG A 59 -6.86 -10.13 17.09
N ALA A 60 -6.87 -9.30 18.13
CA ALA A 60 -7.30 -7.93 17.98
C ALA A 60 -6.51 -7.28 16.82
N PRO A 61 -7.13 -6.41 16.00
CA PRO A 61 -6.53 -5.82 14.79
C PRO A 61 -5.34 -4.88 15.10
N PHE A 62 -4.77 -4.96 16.30
CA PHE A 62 -3.57 -4.26 16.73
C PHE A 62 -2.35 -4.98 16.17
N HIS A 63 -1.94 -4.57 14.98
CA HIS A 63 -0.62 -4.94 14.49
C HIS A 63 0.42 -4.18 15.30
N MET A 64 1.43 -4.89 15.84
CA MET A 64 2.57 -4.19 16.45
C MET A 64 3.17 -3.22 15.43
N PRO A 65 3.51 -1.98 15.84
CA PRO A 65 4.14 -1.04 14.95
C PRO A 65 5.42 -1.68 14.40
N LYS A 66 5.47 -1.86 13.08
CA LYS A 66 6.67 -2.38 12.42
C LYS A 66 7.69 -1.26 12.38
N PHE A 67 8.73 -1.39 13.18
CA PHE A 67 9.86 -0.48 13.11
C PHE A 67 10.66 -0.76 11.83
N ASN A 68 11.20 0.31 11.24
CA ASN A 68 12.07 0.18 10.07
C ASN A 68 13.36 -0.54 10.49
N ASN A 69 13.76 -1.56 9.73
CA ASN A 69 15.03 -2.24 9.90
C ASN A 69 16.16 -1.45 9.22
N GLU A 70 17.41 -1.75 9.57
CA GLU A 70 18.60 -1.11 8.97
C GLU A 70 18.62 -1.25 7.44
N GLU A 71 18.28 -2.44 6.93
CA GLU A 71 18.16 -2.71 5.49
C GLU A 71 17.18 -1.76 4.78
N TYR A 72 16.04 -1.46 5.42
CA TYR A 72 15.08 -0.51 4.88
C TYR A 72 15.64 0.93 4.85
N LEU A 73 16.39 1.32 5.88
CA LEU A 73 17.01 2.64 5.94
C LEU A 73 18.10 2.81 4.88
N GLU A 74 18.88 1.76 4.61
CA GLU A 74 19.86 1.73 3.52
C GLU A 74 19.19 1.79 2.14
N ALA A 75 18.13 1.02 1.92
CA ALA A 75 17.34 1.07 0.70
C ALA A 75 16.74 2.47 0.48
N LYS A 76 16.21 3.10 1.54
CA LYS A 76 15.70 4.47 1.52
C LYS A 76 16.79 5.48 1.15
N LYS A 77 17.95 5.43 1.80
CA LYS A 77 19.08 6.31 1.48
C LYS A 77 19.52 6.17 0.03
N THR A 78 19.65 4.94 -0.46
CA THR A 78 20.04 4.64 -1.85
C THR A 78 19.00 5.16 -2.84
N TYR A 79 17.72 4.98 -2.56
CA TYR A 79 16.63 5.47 -3.39
C TYR A 79 16.59 7.00 -3.44
N VAL A 80 16.65 7.66 -2.28
CA VAL A 80 16.63 9.12 -2.17
C VAL A 80 17.87 9.75 -2.81
N ALA A 81 19.05 9.14 -2.67
CA ALA A 81 20.26 9.61 -3.34
C ALA A 81 20.13 9.60 -4.87
N LYS A 82 19.42 8.60 -5.42
CA LYS A 82 19.22 8.45 -6.86
C LYS A 82 18.10 9.32 -7.43
N TYR A 83 16.99 9.47 -6.70
CA TYR A 83 15.76 10.07 -7.24
C TYR A 83 15.32 11.37 -6.53
N GLY A 84 15.96 11.73 -5.41
CA GLY A 84 15.50 12.77 -4.51
C GLY A 84 14.33 12.32 -3.63
N TYR A 85 13.80 13.25 -2.84
CA TYR A 85 12.59 13.01 -2.06
C TYR A 85 11.36 13.18 -2.93
N THR A 86 10.32 12.40 -2.65
CA THR A 86 9.01 12.56 -3.31
C THR A 86 7.92 12.70 -2.26
N VAL A 87 7.06 13.70 -2.43
CA VAL A 87 5.80 13.83 -1.69
C VAL A 87 4.71 13.24 -2.56
N THR A 88 4.13 12.12 -2.14
CA THR A 88 3.07 11.43 -2.89
C THR A 88 1.70 11.90 -2.40
N ILE A 89 0.91 12.49 -3.29
CA ILE A 89 -0.48 12.90 -3.01
C ILE A 89 -1.36 11.65 -3.14
N PRO A 90 -2.03 11.19 -2.07
CA PRO A 90 -2.84 9.98 -2.10
C PRO A 90 -4.04 10.16 -3.02
N ALA A 91 -4.43 9.09 -3.70
CA ALA A 91 -5.63 9.10 -4.53
C ALA A 91 -6.89 9.05 -3.67
N LEU A 92 -8.04 9.46 -4.22
CA LEU A 92 -9.32 9.28 -3.54
C LEU A 92 -9.60 7.80 -3.21
N SER A 93 -9.11 6.87 -4.04
CA SER A 93 -9.20 5.43 -3.78
C SER A 93 -8.29 4.93 -2.64
N ASP A 94 -7.28 5.71 -2.25
CA ASP A 94 -6.50 5.44 -1.03
C ASP A 94 -7.23 5.92 0.23
N ILE A 95 -8.08 6.93 0.10
CA ILE A 95 -8.86 7.51 1.19
C ILE A 95 -10.18 6.77 1.38
N PHE A 96 -10.89 6.46 0.29
CA PHE A 96 -12.18 5.80 0.30
C PHE A 96 -12.04 4.40 -0.31
N HIS A 97 -12.22 3.38 0.53
CA HIS A 97 -12.22 1.99 0.11
C HIS A 97 -13.68 1.53 -0.11
N PHE A 98 -13.95 0.92 -1.27
CA PHE A 98 -15.28 0.41 -1.65
C PHE A 98 -15.31 -1.13 -1.74
N GLY A 99 -14.48 -1.78 -0.93
CA GLY A 99 -14.26 -3.22 -0.96
C GLY A 99 -12.76 -3.51 -0.89
N LYS A 100 -12.41 -4.53 -0.12
CA LYS A 100 -11.05 -5.06 -0.11
C LYS A 100 -10.95 -6.20 -1.12
N PRO A 101 -9.86 -6.26 -1.92
CA PRO A 101 -9.59 -7.44 -2.72
C PRO A 101 -9.54 -8.66 -1.80
N ALA A 102 -10.08 -9.78 -2.25
CA ALA A 102 -10.12 -10.98 -1.43
C ALA A 102 -8.68 -11.40 -1.08
N PRO A 103 -8.35 -11.64 0.20
CA PRO A 103 -6.99 -12.02 0.58
C PRO A 103 -6.61 -13.33 -0.13
N MET A 104 -5.34 -13.46 -0.53
CA MET A 104 -4.89 -14.71 -1.15
C MET A 104 -5.12 -15.89 -0.21
N THR A 105 -5.76 -16.93 -0.72
CA THR A 105 -5.88 -18.22 -0.04
C THR A 105 -4.49 -18.84 0.17
N PRO A 106 -4.31 -19.77 1.11
CA PRO A 106 -3.04 -20.44 1.31
C PRO A 106 -2.50 -21.11 0.03
N MET A 107 -3.39 -21.74 -0.75
CA MET A 107 -3.03 -22.37 -2.03
C MET A 107 -2.61 -21.32 -3.08
N GLU A 108 -3.37 -20.22 -3.20
CA GLU A 108 -2.99 -19.12 -4.09
C GLU A 108 -1.61 -18.55 -3.74
N ARG A 109 -1.28 -18.37 -2.45
CA ARG A 109 0.06 -17.88 -2.06
C ARG A 109 1.15 -18.86 -2.47
N TYR A 110 0.88 -20.15 -2.33
CA TYR A 110 1.81 -21.19 -2.73
C TYR A 110 2.07 -21.14 -4.25
N GLU A 111 1.01 -21.21 -5.05
CA GLU A 111 1.11 -21.21 -6.52
C GLU A 111 1.73 -19.89 -7.04
N TRP A 112 1.42 -18.76 -6.39
CA TRP A 112 2.05 -17.47 -6.66
C TRP A 112 3.56 -17.49 -6.40
N SER A 113 4.01 -18.13 -5.31
CA SER A 113 5.43 -18.26 -4.98
C SER A 113 6.19 -19.13 -5.99
N GLN A 114 5.52 -20.14 -6.54
CA GLN A 114 6.05 -21.02 -7.59
C GLN A 114 5.93 -20.42 -8.99
N LYS A 115 5.29 -19.25 -9.13
CA LYS A 115 5.00 -18.60 -10.42
C LYS A 115 4.16 -19.49 -11.35
N ASN A 116 3.26 -20.30 -10.79
CA ASN A 116 2.35 -21.14 -11.55
C ASN A 116 1.10 -20.34 -11.95
N TRP A 117 1.22 -19.55 -13.01
CA TRP A 117 0.17 -18.60 -13.41
C TRP A 117 -1.10 -19.29 -13.93
N ASP A 118 -0.97 -20.49 -14.50
CA ASP A 118 -2.09 -21.29 -15.04
C ASP A 118 -3.09 -21.74 -13.96
N TYR A 119 -2.70 -21.67 -12.68
CA TYR A 119 -3.60 -21.95 -11.56
C TYR A 119 -4.67 -20.88 -11.36
N PHE A 120 -4.36 -19.63 -11.68
CA PHE A 120 -5.23 -18.50 -11.43
C PHE A 120 -6.18 -18.30 -12.61
N SER A 121 -7.43 -17.95 -12.33
CA SER A 121 -8.27 -17.38 -13.39
C SER A 121 -7.71 -16.02 -13.82
N ASP A 122 -7.91 -15.65 -15.09
CA ASP A 122 -7.43 -14.38 -15.64
C ASP A 122 -7.86 -13.17 -14.79
N ASP A 123 -9.12 -13.15 -14.36
CA ASP A 123 -9.67 -12.09 -13.50
C ASP A 123 -8.96 -12.01 -12.14
N ARG A 124 -8.70 -13.16 -11.51
CA ARG A 124 -8.03 -13.24 -10.21
C ARG A 124 -6.57 -12.84 -10.33
N LEU A 125 -5.90 -13.27 -11.39
CA LEU A 125 -4.53 -12.87 -11.68
C LEU A 125 -4.42 -11.36 -11.84
N ALA A 126 -5.32 -10.75 -12.63
CA ALA A 126 -5.36 -9.30 -12.82
C ALA A 126 -5.63 -8.53 -11.51
N GLU A 127 -6.51 -9.04 -10.64
CA GLU A 127 -6.76 -8.47 -9.32
C GLU A 127 -5.49 -8.52 -8.44
N LEU A 128 -4.81 -9.67 -8.40
CA LEU A 128 -3.59 -9.86 -7.60
C LEU A 128 -2.42 -9.03 -8.13
N GLU A 129 -2.29 -8.89 -9.45
CA GLU A 129 -1.30 -8.02 -10.07
C GLU A 129 -1.54 -6.54 -9.73
N LYS A 130 -2.80 -6.10 -9.76
CA LYS A 130 -3.20 -4.75 -9.35
C LYS A 130 -2.87 -4.49 -7.88
N ASP A 131 -3.21 -5.43 -6.99
CA ASP A 131 -2.90 -5.32 -5.55
C ASP A 131 -1.38 -5.33 -5.29
N LYS A 132 -0.63 -6.17 -6.00
CA LYS A 132 0.84 -6.19 -5.94
C LYS A 132 1.44 -4.86 -6.40
N GLN A 133 0.96 -4.31 -7.52
CA GLN A 133 1.42 -3.04 -8.03
C GLN A 133 1.13 -1.91 -7.04
N HIS A 134 -0.07 -1.90 -6.44
CA HIS A 134 -0.46 -0.94 -5.41
C HIS A 134 0.46 -1.00 -4.17
N LYS A 135 0.76 -2.21 -3.69
CA LYS A 135 1.69 -2.42 -2.57
C LYS A 135 3.10 -1.96 -2.91
N LYS A 136 3.57 -2.21 -4.14
CA LYS A 136 4.87 -1.74 -4.62
C LYS A 136 4.91 -0.21 -4.66
N ASP A 137 3.87 0.43 -5.16
CA ASP A 137 3.79 1.89 -5.26
C ASP A 137 3.77 2.55 -3.87
N ARG A 138 3.02 1.97 -2.92
CA ARG A 138 3.05 2.39 -1.51
C ARG A 138 4.44 2.24 -0.89
N MET A 139 5.13 1.12 -1.13
CA MET A 139 6.49 0.92 -0.65
C MET A 139 7.47 1.93 -1.24
N LEU A 140 7.38 2.20 -2.54
CA LEU A 140 8.21 3.21 -3.21
C LEU A 140 7.93 4.62 -2.68
N ALA A 141 6.66 4.96 -2.41
CA ALA A 141 6.29 6.21 -1.76
C ALA A 141 6.91 6.34 -0.36
N MET A 142 6.87 5.26 0.45
CA MET A 142 7.48 5.26 1.78
C MET A 142 9.01 5.41 1.74
N LEU A 143 9.67 4.81 0.75
CA LEU A 143 11.11 4.97 0.50
C LEU A 143 11.43 6.41 0.07
N ALA A 144 10.59 7.01 -0.77
CA ALA A 144 10.79 8.36 -1.28
C ALA A 144 10.41 9.47 -0.27
N GLY A 145 9.62 9.14 0.76
CA GLY A 145 9.03 10.13 1.66
C GLY A 145 10.07 10.95 2.45
N PRO A 146 9.89 12.28 2.59
CA PRO A 146 10.82 13.16 3.30
C PRO A 146 10.79 13.02 4.83
N THR A 147 9.80 12.28 5.36
CA THR A 147 9.60 12.12 6.80
C THR A 147 10.82 11.44 7.48
N PRO A 148 11.41 12.07 8.52
CA PRO A 148 12.51 11.50 9.29
C PRO A 148 12.13 10.23 10.05
N GLU A 149 13.10 9.38 10.32
CA GLU A 149 12.88 8.08 10.96
C GLU A 149 12.22 8.17 12.33
N LEU A 150 12.66 9.11 13.18
CA LEU A 150 12.07 9.31 14.51
C LEU A 150 10.56 9.59 14.42
N PHE A 151 10.16 10.46 13.48
CA PHE A 151 8.76 10.81 13.27
C PHE A 151 7.97 9.68 12.64
N ALA A 152 8.57 8.89 11.73
CA ALA A 152 7.93 7.69 11.19
C ALA A 152 7.67 6.64 12.29
N LYS A 153 8.63 6.43 13.19
CA LYS A 153 8.48 5.51 14.34
C LYS A 153 7.42 6.00 15.32
N VAL A 154 7.45 7.29 15.67
CA VAL A 154 6.43 7.90 16.53
C VAL A 154 5.05 7.84 15.86
N GLY A 155 4.97 8.12 14.57
CA GLY A 155 3.75 8.00 13.77
C GLY A 155 3.18 6.59 13.80
N ALA A 156 4.00 5.56 13.57
CA ALA A 156 3.58 4.16 13.64
C ALA A 156 3.05 3.78 15.04
N ILE A 157 3.68 4.26 16.11
CA ILE A 157 3.21 4.05 17.48
C ILE A 157 1.87 4.76 17.70
N LEU A 158 1.76 6.04 17.29
CA LEU A 158 0.53 6.81 17.43
C LEU A 158 -0.63 6.20 16.65
N THR A 159 -0.38 5.70 15.44
CA THR A 159 -1.37 4.97 14.63
C THR A 159 -1.80 3.67 15.31
N ALA A 160 -0.86 2.88 15.83
CA ALA A 160 -1.22 1.65 16.56
C ALA A 160 -2.04 1.95 17.84
N VAL A 161 -1.73 3.06 18.52
CA VAL A 161 -2.52 3.56 19.65
C VAL A 161 -3.91 4.00 19.19
N ASP A 162 -4.01 4.73 18.08
CA ASP A 162 -5.27 5.21 17.49
C ASP A 162 -6.17 4.05 17.05
N ASP A 163 -5.63 3.05 16.34
CA ASP A 163 -6.35 1.82 15.99
C ASP A 163 -6.90 1.11 17.24
N ALA A 164 -6.13 1.11 18.34
CA ALA A 164 -6.60 0.62 19.64
C ALA A 164 -7.72 1.46 20.24
N GLN A 165 -7.64 2.78 20.12
CA GLN A 165 -8.71 3.68 20.54
C GLN A 165 -9.98 3.47 19.73
N ASP A 166 -9.87 3.34 18.41
CA ASP A 166 -10.99 3.16 17.49
C ASP A 166 -11.67 1.80 17.68
N ALA A 167 -10.92 0.72 17.86
CA ALA A 167 -11.50 -0.57 18.19
C ALA A 167 -12.24 -0.54 19.54
N ILE A 168 -11.65 0.09 20.56
CA ILE A 168 -12.27 0.24 21.88
C ILE A 168 -13.50 1.16 21.83
N SER A 169 -13.45 2.25 21.06
CA SER A 169 -14.54 3.22 20.95
C SER A 169 -15.72 2.61 20.18
N THR A 170 -15.46 1.91 19.07
CA THR A 170 -16.48 1.19 18.30
C THR A 170 -17.11 0.09 19.14
N LEU A 171 -16.31 -0.71 19.85
CA LEU A 171 -16.83 -1.69 20.80
C LEU A 171 -17.69 -1.01 21.89
N ALA A 172 -17.27 0.14 22.40
CA ALA A 172 -18.04 0.89 23.39
C ALA A 172 -19.35 1.48 22.80
N VAL A 173 -19.40 1.83 21.51
CA VAL A 173 -20.64 2.22 20.83
C VAL A 173 -21.57 1.01 20.71
N VAL A 174 -21.08 -0.13 20.22
CA VAL A 174 -21.84 -1.38 20.11
C VAL A 174 -22.40 -1.79 21.46
N LEU A 175 -21.58 -1.78 22.52
CA LEU A 175 -22.01 -2.10 23.88
C LEU A 175 -23.01 -1.07 24.44
N ARG A 176 -22.91 0.22 24.07
CA ARG A 176 -23.91 1.24 24.44
C ARG A 176 -25.26 0.95 23.79
N ILE A 177 -25.28 0.59 22.50
CA ILE A 177 -26.50 0.20 21.77
C ILE A 177 -27.08 -1.08 22.37
N ALA A 178 -26.25 -2.11 22.54
CA ALA A 178 -26.64 -3.38 23.14
C ALA A 178 -27.23 -3.20 24.54
N ARG A 179 -26.60 -2.38 25.40
CA ARG A 179 -27.12 -2.02 26.73
C ARG A 179 -28.51 -1.39 26.68
N LYS A 180 -28.78 -0.54 25.67
CA LYS A 180 -30.08 0.13 25.51
C LYS A 180 -31.18 -0.85 25.08
N MET A 181 -30.82 -1.87 24.29
CA MET A 181 -31.74 -2.91 23.83
C MET A 181 -31.89 -4.06 24.84
N ALA A 182 -30.92 -4.26 25.73
CA ALA A 182 -30.91 -5.36 26.68
C ALA A 182 -31.82 -5.14 27.91
N PRO A 183 -32.41 -6.21 28.49
CA PRO A 183 -33.15 -6.14 29.75
C PRO A 183 -32.30 -5.57 30.90
N LYS A 184 -32.93 -4.94 31.91
CA LYS A 184 -32.23 -4.24 33.02
C LYS A 184 -31.13 -5.07 33.70
N ALA A 185 -31.33 -6.38 33.84
CA ALA A 185 -30.34 -7.29 34.42
C ALA A 185 -29.07 -7.42 33.54
N VAL A 186 -29.24 -7.66 32.24
CA VAL A 186 -28.15 -7.77 31.26
C VAL A 186 -27.46 -6.41 31.04
N ALA A 187 -28.23 -5.32 31.02
CA ALA A 187 -27.70 -3.97 30.91
C ALA A 187 -26.76 -3.59 32.08
N ARG A 188 -27.02 -4.10 33.29
CA ARG A 188 -26.11 -3.93 34.45
C ARG A 188 -24.82 -4.73 34.24
N LEU A 189 -24.90 -5.95 33.73
CA LEU A 189 -23.72 -6.78 33.44
C LEU A 189 -22.80 -6.11 32.41
N ILE A 190 -23.36 -5.53 31.34
CA ILE A 190 -22.62 -4.83 30.27
C ILE A 190 -21.97 -3.53 30.80
N SER A 191 -22.55 -2.89 31.80
CA SER A 191 -22.09 -1.58 32.29
C SER A 191 -20.70 -1.60 32.96
N GLY A 192 -20.30 -2.75 33.54
CA GLY A 192 -18.98 -2.93 34.16
C GLY A 192 -17.84 -2.91 33.13
N PRO A 193 -17.80 -3.85 32.18
CA PRO A 193 -16.80 -3.88 31.11
C PRO A 193 -16.77 -2.60 30.27
N LEU A 194 -17.93 -2.01 29.98
CA LEU A 194 -18.02 -0.73 29.27
C LEU A 194 -17.30 0.41 30.01
N GLY A 195 -17.38 0.44 31.35
CA GLY A 195 -16.67 1.42 32.17
C GLY A 195 -15.15 1.26 32.12
N LEU A 196 -14.65 0.03 32.04
CA LEU A 196 -13.22 -0.25 31.86
C LEU A 196 -12.74 0.18 30.47
N LEU A 197 -13.47 -0.16 29.41
CA LEU A 197 -13.13 0.23 28.04
C LEU A 197 -13.03 1.76 27.88
N LEU A 198 -13.99 2.51 28.43
CA LEU A 198 -13.94 3.97 28.42
C LEU A 198 -12.77 4.54 29.24
N THR A 199 -12.35 3.83 30.29
CA THR A 199 -11.19 4.22 31.08
C THR A 199 -9.89 4.00 30.31
N VAL A 200 -9.78 2.88 29.58
CA VAL A 200 -8.64 2.62 28.68
C VAL A 200 -8.58 3.68 27.58
N ASN A 201 -9.70 4.01 26.95
CA ASN A 201 -9.73 5.06 25.92
C ASN A 201 -9.28 6.44 26.45
N ASP A 202 -9.66 6.81 27.68
CA ASP A 202 -9.19 8.07 28.28
C ASP A 202 -7.68 8.05 28.60
N ILE A 203 -7.13 6.88 28.97
CA ILE A 203 -5.67 6.71 29.16
C ILE A 203 -4.94 6.85 27.82
N LEU A 204 -5.46 6.25 26.75
CA LEU A 204 -4.86 6.38 25.42
C LEU A 204 -4.93 7.82 24.90
N ASN A 205 -6.06 8.51 25.09
CA ASN A 205 -6.19 9.95 24.78
C ASN A 205 -5.20 10.80 25.57
N LEU A 206 -4.91 10.44 26.82
CA LEU A 206 -3.90 11.11 27.63
C LEU A 206 -2.49 10.87 27.05
N ILE A 207 -2.18 9.65 26.63
CA ILE A 207 -0.88 9.30 26.02
C ILE A 207 -0.68 10.05 24.70
N THR A 208 -1.68 10.08 23.81
CA THR A 208 -1.61 10.85 22.55
C THR A 208 -1.51 12.35 22.80
N SER A 209 -2.24 12.86 23.80
CA SER A 209 -2.11 14.27 24.23
C SER A 209 -0.71 14.59 24.75
N LEU A 210 -0.07 13.69 25.50
CA LEU A 210 1.30 13.86 25.97
C LEU A 210 2.32 13.76 24.82
N GLY A 211 2.12 12.84 23.88
CA GLY A 211 2.95 12.71 22.69
C GLY A 211 2.92 13.96 21.80
N SER A 212 1.75 14.60 21.67
CA SER A 212 1.64 15.86 20.90
C SER A 212 2.35 17.06 21.52
N ILE A 213 2.56 17.05 22.85
CA ILE A 213 3.35 18.09 23.54
C ILE A 213 4.83 17.98 23.15
N ILE A 214 5.34 16.76 22.99
CA ILE A 214 6.74 16.51 22.62
C ILE A 214 6.99 16.95 21.18
N THR A 215 6.02 16.74 20.28
CA THR A 215 6.15 17.11 18.87
C THR A 215 5.85 18.58 18.58
N PHE A 216 4.99 19.24 19.36
CA PHE A 216 4.60 20.63 19.12
C PHE A 216 4.77 21.51 20.37
N ALA A 217 6.01 22.00 20.58
CA ALA A 217 6.39 22.82 21.73
C ALA A 217 5.51 24.09 21.94
N GLY A 218 4.89 24.62 20.88
CA GLY A 218 4.03 25.81 20.93
C GLY A 218 2.66 25.61 21.59
N PHE A 219 2.18 24.38 21.77
CA PHE A 219 0.84 24.11 22.32
C PHE A 219 0.85 23.71 23.80
N ALA A 220 2.02 23.56 24.42
CA ALA A 220 2.19 22.98 25.76
C ALA A 220 1.27 23.58 26.83
N LYS A 221 0.99 24.90 26.80
CA LYS A 221 0.11 25.55 27.78
C LYS A 221 -1.35 25.14 27.62
N LYS A 222 -1.90 25.17 26.40
CA LYS A 222 -3.28 24.73 26.12
C LYS A 222 -3.43 23.24 26.36
N THR A 223 -2.41 22.46 26.01
CA THR A 223 -2.42 21.01 26.20
C THR A 223 -2.32 20.65 27.68
N LYS A 224 -1.59 21.39 28.51
CA LYS A 224 -1.57 21.17 29.98
C LYS A 224 -2.95 21.30 30.60
N ASP A 225 -3.69 22.36 30.27
CA ASP A 225 -5.04 22.57 30.79
C ASP A 225 -5.99 21.47 30.31
N HIS A 226 -5.84 21.08 29.04
CA HIS A 226 -6.64 19.99 28.47
C HIS A 226 -6.33 18.64 29.12
N VAL A 227 -5.04 18.30 29.30
CA VAL A 227 -4.55 17.08 29.95
C VAL A 227 -5.04 17.00 31.40
N THR A 228 -4.98 18.13 32.12
CA THR A 228 -5.43 18.19 33.51
C THR A 228 -6.95 17.98 33.61
N ALA A 229 -7.72 18.58 32.69
CA ALA A 229 -9.17 18.42 32.63
C ALA A 229 -9.61 17.03 32.15
N SER A 230 -8.80 16.37 31.33
CA SER A 230 -9.05 15.05 30.75
C SER A 230 -8.46 13.89 31.56
N ASN A 231 -7.87 14.16 32.74
CA ASN A 231 -7.28 13.11 33.56
C ASN A 231 -8.32 12.03 33.93
N PRO A 232 -8.09 10.75 33.55
CA PRO A 232 -9.06 9.66 33.75
C PRO A 232 -9.37 9.38 35.22
N PHE A 233 -8.52 9.80 36.15
CA PHE A 233 -8.68 9.63 37.59
C PHE A 233 -9.41 10.80 38.25
N SER A 234 -9.62 11.91 37.54
CA SER A 234 -10.32 13.07 38.08
C SER A 234 -11.82 12.77 38.28
N LYS A 235 -12.41 13.30 39.36
CA LYS A 235 -13.86 13.20 39.60
C LYS A 235 -14.67 13.79 38.45
N LYS A 236 -14.21 14.89 37.86
CA LYS A 236 -14.85 15.56 36.71
C LYS A 236 -14.90 14.64 35.48
N ALA A 237 -13.79 13.97 35.14
CA ALA A 237 -13.75 13.01 34.04
C ALA A 237 -14.66 11.79 34.30
N ARG A 238 -14.66 11.24 35.52
CA ARG A 238 -15.57 10.13 35.91
C ARG A 238 -17.04 10.51 35.72
N ILE A 239 -17.45 11.70 36.17
CA ILE A 239 -18.83 12.20 35.99
C ILE A 239 -19.14 12.42 34.50
N LYS A 240 -18.21 12.99 33.73
CA LYS A 240 -18.38 13.20 32.28
C LYS A 240 -18.54 11.86 31.54
N ARG A 241 -17.73 10.84 31.87
CA ARG A 241 -17.87 9.47 31.34
C ARG A 241 -19.21 8.85 31.70
N TRP A 242 -19.66 9.00 32.94
CA TRP A 242 -20.95 8.49 33.39
C TRP A 242 -22.10 9.16 32.63
N LYS A 243 -22.05 10.48 32.44
CA LYS A 243 -23.01 11.19 31.59
C LYS A 243 -22.94 10.74 30.12
N LYS A 244 -21.75 10.50 29.57
CA LYS A 244 -21.55 10.01 28.19
C LYS A 244 -22.07 8.57 28.00
N THR A 245 -21.99 7.71 29.01
CA THR A 245 -22.58 6.35 28.97
C THR A 245 -24.10 6.36 29.07
N TRP A 246 -24.68 7.40 29.66
CA TRP A 246 -26.13 7.59 29.72
C TRP A 246 -26.71 8.29 28.49
N THR A 247 -25.94 9.15 27.83
CA THR A 247 -26.38 9.88 26.65
C THR A 247 -26.07 9.08 25.38
N ALA A 248 -27.10 8.57 24.72
CA ALA A 248 -26.97 7.83 23.46
C ALA A 248 -26.71 8.73 22.23
N LYS A 249 -26.19 9.95 22.44
CA LYS A 249 -25.91 10.87 21.34
C LYS A 249 -24.65 10.38 20.62
N VAL A 250 -24.83 9.84 19.43
CA VAL A 250 -23.76 9.56 18.49
C VAL A 250 -23.19 10.91 18.07
N THR A 251 -21.90 11.12 18.31
CA THR A 251 -21.20 12.32 17.86
C THR A 251 -20.63 12.10 16.46
N PHE A 252 -20.36 13.18 15.72
CA PHE A 252 -19.74 13.08 14.40
C PHE A 252 -18.38 12.33 14.44
N ALA A 253 -17.63 12.48 15.54
CA ALA A 253 -16.42 11.69 15.77
C ALA A 253 -16.70 10.18 15.86
N ASP A 254 -17.78 9.77 16.54
CA ASP A 254 -18.16 8.34 16.58
C ASP A 254 -18.54 7.82 15.17
N VAL A 255 -19.03 8.67 14.25
CA VAL A 255 -19.34 8.30 12.86
C VAL A 255 -18.08 8.12 12.02
N ILE A 256 -17.07 8.98 12.18
CA ILE A 256 -15.78 8.82 11.50
C ILE A 256 -15.08 7.55 11.97
N GLN A 257 -15.08 7.29 13.29
CA GLN A 257 -14.51 6.07 13.87
C GLN A 257 -15.26 4.81 13.40
N ALA A 258 -16.60 4.89 13.31
CA ALA A 258 -17.39 3.83 12.70
C ALA A 258 -16.99 3.62 11.24
N ALA A 259 -16.78 4.68 10.44
CA ALA A 259 -16.34 4.56 9.05
C ALA A 259 -14.95 3.94 8.90
N GLN A 260 -13.99 4.24 9.79
CA GLN A 260 -12.66 3.60 9.81
C GLN A 260 -12.74 2.13 10.23
N THR A 261 -13.51 1.80 11.26
CA THR A 261 -13.69 0.41 11.69
C THR A 261 -14.50 -0.44 10.70
N THR A 262 -15.40 0.18 9.94
CA THR A 262 -16.11 -0.48 8.83
C THR A 262 -15.13 -0.88 7.73
N ASP A 263 -14.08 -0.10 7.47
CA ASP A 263 -13.02 -0.51 6.53
C ASP A 263 -12.28 -1.76 7.02
N GLN A 264 -11.95 -1.84 8.31
CA GLN A 264 -11.28 -3.01 8.87
C GLN A 264 -12.15 -4.28 8.78
N VAL A 265 -13.44 -4.18 9.09
CA VAL A 265 -14.35 -5.34 9.14
C VAL A 265 -14.91 -5.73 7.78
N PHE A 266 -15.36 -4.76 6.99
CA PHE A 266 -16.09 -5.00 5.74
C PHE A 266 -15.29 -4.60 4.48
N GLY A 267 -14.14 -3.97 4.64
CA GLY A 267 -13.35 -3.44 3.52
C GLY A 267 -13.98 -2.22 2.84
N VAL A 268 -15.02 -1.64 3.43
CA VAL A 268 -15.67 -0.42 2.96
C VAL A 268 -15.53 0.65 4.02
N GLY A 269 -14.83 1.74 3.73
CA GLY A 269 -14.68 2.83 4.68
C GLY A 269 -13.64 3.88 4.30
N VAL A 270 -13.27 4.69 5.29
CA VAL A 270 -12.36 5.83 5.10
C VAL A 270 -11.03 5.53 5.79
N SER A 271 -9.91 5.64 5.07
CA SER A 271 -8.57 5.60 5.62
C SER A 271 -8.03 7.01 5.81
N LEU A 272 -7.84 7.41 7.07
CA LEU A 272 -7.21 8.70 7.40
C LEU A 272 -5.67 8.66 7.27
N GLY A 273 -5.08 7.46 7.26
CA GLY A 273 -3.63 7.26 7.18
C GLY A 273 -2.96 8.03 6.02
N PRO A 274 -3.47 7.91 4.78
CA PRO A 274 -2.93 8.66 3.65
C PRO A 274 -3.01 10.18 3.78
N ILE A 275 -4.06 10.71 4.41
CA ILE A 275 -4.22 12.16 4.65
C ILE A 275 -3.20 12.66 5.67
N VAL A 276 -3.04 11.92 6.77
CA VAL A 276 -2.06 12.26 7.82
C VAL A 276 -0.63 12.14 7.26
N GLY A 277 -0.36 11.07 6.49
CA GLY A 277 0.91 10.88 5.79
C GLY A 277 1.23 12.04 4.85
N LEU A 278 0.26 12.48 4.04
CA LEU A 278 0.42 13.64 3.17
C LEU A 278 0.76 14.91 3.96
N ALA A 279 0.08 15.18 5.07
CA ALA A 279 0.36 16.36 5.88
C ALA A 279 1.79 16.34 6.47
N GLN A 280 2.25 15.17 6.92
CA GLN A 280 3.62 14.97 7.39
C GLN A 280 4.64 15.15 6.28
N ASP A 281 4.40 14.54 5.12
CA ASP A 281 5.29 14.61 3.97
C ASP A 281 5.33 16.03 3.36
N LEU A 282 4.22 16.78 3.37
CA LEU A 282 4.20 18.19 2.99
C LEU A 282 5.04 19.05 3.92
N PHE A 283 4.88 18.87 5.24
CA PHE A 283 5.65 19.60 6.23
C PHE A 283 7.15 19.29 6.09
N HIS A 284 7.54 18.03 6.11
CA HIS A 284 8.95 17.64 6.00
C HIS A 284 9.52 17.91 4.59
N GLY A 285 8.71 17.77 3.54
CA GLY A 285 9.07 18.14 2.18
C GLY A 285 9.39 19.62 2.06
N SER A 286 8.61 20.50 2.70
CA SER A 286 8.90 21.94 2.73
C SER A 286 10.23 22.27 3.44
N VAL A 287 10.51 21.58 4.55
CA VAL A 287 11.77 21.74 5.31
C VAL A 287 12.96 21.23 4.50
N ARG A 288 12.81 20.13 3.76
CA ARG A 288 13.85 19.53 2.93
C ARG A 288 14.15 20.39 1.70
N SER A 289 13.10 20.90 1.08
CA SER A 289 13.19 21.87 -0.02
C SER A 289 13.89 23.16 0.41
N SER A 290 13.63 23.68 1.62
CA SER A 290 14.32 24.88 2.12
C SER A 290 15.80 24.66 2.44
N ILE A 291 16.24 23.41 2.66
CA ILE A 291 17.65 23.02 2.83
C ILE A 291 18.34 22.79 1.46
N GLY A 292 17.60 22.90 0.34
CA GLY A 292 18.12 22.74 -1.02
C GLY A 292 18.12 21.30 -1.52
N GLU A 293 17.48 20.37 -0.81
CA GLU A 293 17.30 19.00 -1.29
C GLU A 293 16.18 18.93 -2.33
N LYS A 294 16.37 18.13 -3.38
CA LYS A 294 15.37 17.96 -4.45
C LYS A 294 14.14 17.24 -3.90
N VAL A 295 13.00 17.93 -3.90
CA VAL A 295 11.69 17.39 -3.54
C VAL A 295 10.77 17.47 -4.76
N THR A 296 10.25 16.34 -5.20
CA THR A 296 9.27 16.28 -6.29
C THR A 296 7.89 15.94 -5.75
N PHE A 297 6.86 16.63 -6.20
CA PHE A 297 5.48 16.26 -5.90
C PHE A 297 5.01 15.28 -6.97
N LYS A 298 4.48 14.13 -6.55
CA LYS A 298 3.85 13.16 -7.45
C LYS A 298 2.46 12.88 -6.96
N PHE A 299 1.51 12.84 -7.88
CA PHE A 299 0.23 12.22 -7.58
C PHE A 299 0.44 10.70 -7.50
N SER A 300 -0.18 10.04 -6.52
CA SER A 300 -0.26 8.58 -6.47
C SER A 300 -0.72 8.13 -7.85
N PRO A 301 -0.09 7.10 -8.47
CA PRO A 301 -0.48 6.66 -9.79
C PRO A 301 -1.96 6.30 -9.75
N HIS A 302 -2.80 7.21 -10.25
CA HIS A 302 -4.19 6.90 -10.50
C HIS A 302 -4.15 5.69 -11.43
N SER A 303 -5.06 4.74 -11.23
CA SER A 303 -5.34 3.81 -12.32
C SER A 303 -5.74 4.69 -13.49
N VAL A 304 -4.79 4.93 -14.39
CA VAL A 304 -5.00 5.75 -15.58
C VAL A 304 -6.17 5.08 -16.26
N PRO A 305 -7.32 5.76 -16.41
CA PRO A 305 -8.51 5.12 -16.96
C PRO A 305 -8.14 4.40 -18.25
N ASP A 306 -8.75 3.24 -18.52
CA ASP A 306 -8.27 2.40 -19.63
C ASP A 306 -8.31 3.15 -20.97
N PHE A 307 -9.25 4.10 -21.14
CA PHE A 307 -9.27 4.98 -22.31
C PHE A 307 -8.03 5.89 -22.42
N VAL A 308 -7.47 6.37 -21.30
CA VAL A 308 -6.23 7.16 -21.30
C VAL A 308 -5.02 6.26 -21.57
N LYS A 309 -5.01 5.01 -21.08
CA LYS A 309 -3.97 4.04 -21.46
C LYS A 309 -4.02 3.73 -22.96
N SER A 310 -5.22 3.54 -23.50
CA SER A 310 -5.43 3.35 -24.95
C SER A 310 -4.97 4.57 -25.74
N ALA A 311 -5.26 5.79 -25.27
CA ALA A 311 -4.73 7.01 -25.87
C ALA A 311 -3.18 7.04 -25.85
N TYR A 312 -2.55 6.65 -24.74
CA TYR A 312 -1.08 6.62 -24.67
C TYR A 312 -0.50 5.56 -25.61
N SER A 313 -1.18 4.44 -25.75
CA SER A 313 -0.78 3.35 -26.64
C SER A 313 -0.93 3.76 -28.10
N ALA A 314 -1.98 4.51 -28.44
CA ALA A 314 -2.22 5.11 -29.75
C ALA A 314 -1.12 6.14 -30.11
N ILE A 315 -0.77 7.06 -29.20
CA ILE A 315 0.33 8.02 -29.41
C ILE A 315 1.68 7.29 -29.54
N LYS A 316 1.89 6.21 -28.78
CA LYS A 316 3.14 5.45 -28.82
C LYS A 316 3.28 4.63 -30.11
N SER A 317 2.19 4.12 -30.65
CA SER A 317 2.20 3.28 -31.86
C SER A 317 2.19 4.11 -33.16
N SER A 318 1.66 5.34 -33.14
CA SER A 318 1.54 6.15 -34.35
C SER A 318 2.87 6.45 -35.05
N PRO A 319 4.01 6.75 -34.39
CA PRO A 319 5.26 7.02 -35.10
C PRO A 319 5.82 5.78 -35.81
N ALA A 320 5.65 4.60 -35.23
CA ALA A 320 6.06 3.35 -35.87
C ALA A 320 5.19 3.01 -37.08
N TYR A 321 3.88 3.34 -37.02
CA TYR A 321 2.99 3.20 -38.16
C TYR A 321 3.33 4.21 -39.27
N LEU A 322 3.52 5.49 -38.92
CA LEU A 322 3.85 6.56 -39.87
C LEU A 322 5.26 6.45 -40.47
N SER A 323 6.16 5.66 -39.85
CA SER A 323 7.49 5.35 -40.40
C SER A 323 7.50 4.11 -41.31
N ARG A 324 6.40 3.36 -41.39
CA ARG A 324 6.26 2.26 -42.34
C ARG A 324 6.00 2.85 -43.74
N ASN A 325 6.53 2.19 -44.77
CA ASN A 325 6.58 2.66 -46.16
C ASN A 325 5.27 3.31 -46.65
N TRP A 326 5.39 4.39 -47.44
CA TRP A 326 4.32 5.30 -47.89
C TRP A 326 3.21 4.69 -48.79
N GLU A 327 3.15 3.38 -48.91
CA GLU A 327 2.14 2.67 -49.70
C GLU A 327 0.83 2.43 -48.94
N SER A 328 0.74 2.84 -47.67
CA SER A 328 -0.52 2.82 -46.93
C SER A 328 -1.54 3.74 -47.61
N PRO A 329 -2.82 3.32 -47.73
CA PRO A 329 -3.88 4.18 -48.23
C PRO A 329 -3.96 5.50 -47.44
N ASP A 330 -4.20 6.62 -48.12
CA ASP A 330 -4.32 7.96 -47.51
C ASP A 330 -5.33 7.99 -46.35
N GLU A 331 -6.40 7.20 -46.45
CA GLU A 331 -7.42 7.07 -45.41
C GLU A 331 -6.87 6.49 -44.10
N GLU A 332 -5.96 5.50 -44.17
CA GLU A 332 -5.35 4.92 -42.97
C GLU A 332 -4.38 5.92 -42.30
N ILE A 333 -3.62 6.67 -43.10
CA ILE A 333 -2.73 7.73 -42.61
C ILE A 333 -3.56 8.81 -41.90
N LEU A 334 -4.64 9.25 -42.52
CA LEU A 334 -5.55 10.24 -41.94
C LEU A 334 -6.16 9.74 -40.63
N MET A 335 -6.58 8.47 -40.57
CA MET A 335 -7.14 7.86 -39.37
C MET A 335 -6.12 7.81 -38.23
N VAL A 336 -4.85 7.47 -38.50
CA VAL A 336 -3.79 7.46 -37.48
C VAL A 336 -3.48 8.86 -36.98
N MET A 337 -3.44 9.87 -37.87
CA MET A 337 -3.27 11.26 -37.48
C MET A 337 -4.42 11.76 -36.60
N GLN A 338 -5.67 11.44 -36.97
CA GLN A 338 -6.86 11.83 -36.21
C GLN A 338 -6.90 11.11 -34.85
N MET A 339 -6.58 9.82 -34.81
CA MET A 339 -6.45 9.05 -33.58
C MET A 339 -5.40 9.67 -32.66
N GLN A 340 -4.24 10.07 -33.18
CA GLN A 340 -3.19 10.72 -32.41
C GLN A 340 -3.66 12.08 -31.85
N ALA A 341 -4.35 12.89 -32.64
CA ALA A 341 -4.90 14.17 -32.19
C ALA A 341 -5.92 13.99 -31.05
N MET A 342 -6.86 13.04 -31.20
CA MET A 342 -7.84 12.73 -30.15
C MET A 342 -7.17 12.18 -28.89
N ALA A 343 -6.17 11.29 -29.05
CA ALA A 343 -5.42 10.76 -27.93
C ALA A 343 -4.66 11.87 -27.18
N GLN A 344 -4.11 12.85 -27.91
CA GLN A 344 -3.41 13.97 -27.32
C GLN A 344 -4.36 14.89 -26.52
N GLU A 345 -5.55 15.17 -27.04
CA GLU A 345 -6.61 15.90 -26.31
C GLU A 345 -7.02 15.17 -25.01
N VAL A 346 -7.17 13.84 -25.07
CA VAL A 346 -7.51 13.01 -23.90
C VAL A 346 -6.42 13.03 -22.84
N ILE A 347 -5.16 13.08 -23.27
CA ILE A 347 -3.99 13.01 -22.39
C ILE A 347 -3.58 14.39 -21.85
N MET A 348 -3.87 15.47 -22.57
CA MET A 348 -3.42 16.83 -22.24
C MET A 348 -3.67 17.22 -20.77
N PRO A 349 -4.85 16.95 -20.16
CA PRO A 349 -5.08 17.25 -18.74
C PRO A 349 -4.15 16.49 -17.79
N TYR A 350 -3.69 15.30 -18.18
CA TYR A 350 -2.77 14.47 -17.40
C TYR A 350 -1.29 14.81 -17.63
N GLN A 351 -0.97 15.57 -18.68
CA GLN A 351 0.38 16.01 -19.03
C GLN A 351 0.70 17.45 -18.59
N GLN A 352 -0.23 18.17 -17.96
CA GLN A 352 -0.02 19.59 -17.61
C GLN A 352 1.20 19.83 -16.71
N ASP A 353 1.53 18.87 -15.84
CA ASP A 353 2.66 18.98 -14.91
C ASP A 353 3.92 18.27 -15.42
N TRP A 354 3.83 17.57 -16.55
CA TRP A 354 4.94 16.80 -17.11
C TRP A 354 5.24 17.25 -18.53
N ASN A 355 6.25 18.11 -18.67
CA ASN A 355 6.86 18.38 -19.95
C ASN A 355 7.92 17.31 -20.24
N PRO A 356 7.74 16.41 -21.23
CA PRO A 356 8.73 15.39 -21.57
C PRO A 356 10.06 16.00 -21.99
N PHE A 357 10.08 17.26 -22.46
CA PHE A 357 11.30 17.97 -22.81
C PHE A 357 12.15 18.32 -21.59
N ASP A 358 11.57 18.48 -20.40
CA ASP A 358 12.32 18.74 -19.17
C ASP A 358 13.16 17.52 -18.73
N ALA A 359 12.83 16.32 -19.24
CA ALA A 359 13.59 15.10 -18.97
C ALA A 359 14.77 14.89 -19.93
N VAL A 360 14.81 15.61 -21.05
CA VAL A 360 15.90 15.50 -22.03
C VAL A 360 16.92 16.58 -21.73
N ASN A 361 18.01 16.19 -21.07
CA ASN A 361 19.15 17.10 -20.87
C ASN A 361 19.72 17.49 -22.24
N ASN A 362 19.72 18.79 -22.54
CA ASN A 362 20.26 19.37 -23.76
C ASN A 362 19.50 18.94 -25.04
N LEU A 363 18.22 19.34 -25.14
CA LEU A 363 17.41 19.12 -26.34
C LEU A 363 18.09 19.64 -27.62
N GLU A 364 18.77 20.78 -27.50
CA GLU A 364 19.50 21.43 -28.61
C GLU A 364 20.70 20.59 -29.09
N GLY A 365 21.26 19.74 -28.22
CA GLY A 365 22.37 18.84 -28.56
C GLY A 365 21.95 17.42 -28.92
N ALA A 366 20.65 17.10 -28.91
CA ALA A 366 20.16 15.78 -29.31
C ALA A 366 20.25 15.64 -30.83
N LEU A 367 21.32 14.99 -31.30
CA LEU A 367 21.51 14.69 -32.72
C LEU A 367 20.45 13.68 -33.20
N ILE A 368 19.46 14.17 -33.93
CA ILE A 368 18.52 13.32 -34.68
C ILE A 368 19.30 12.75 -35.86
N ARG A 369 19.71 11.48 -35.77
CA ARG A 369 20.36 10.80 -36.90
C ARG A 369 19.34 10.56 -38.00
N CYS A 370 19.55 11.19 -39.16
CA CYS A 370 18.75 10.91 -40.34
C CYS A 370 18.94 9.43 -40.75
N PRO A 371 17.88 8.72 -41.13
CA PRO A 371 18.02 7.36 -41.65
C PRO A 371 18.86 7.40 -42.92
N ILE A 372 19.80 6.46 -43.04
CA ILE A 372 20.67 6.35 -44.22
C ILE A 372 19.79 5.89 -45.39
N PRO A 373 19.73 6.66 -46.50
CA PRO A 373 18.96 6.26 -47.66
C PRO A 373 19.54 4.94 -48.20
N SER A 374 18.73 3.89 -48.17
CA SER A 374 19.12 2.53 -48.61
C SER A 374 18.54 2.16 -49.96
N HIS A 375 17.59 2.96 -50.48
CA HIS A 375 16.92 2.68 -51.74
C HIS A 375 17.82 3.05 -52.94
N PRO A 376 18.02 2.15 -53.93
CA PRO A 376 18.99 2.36 -55.01
C PRO A 376 18.67 3.56 -55.91
N LEU A 377 17.38 3.86 -56.14
CA LEU A 377 16.99 5.07 -56.88
C LEU A 377 17.30 6.36 -56.13
N THR A 378 17.21 6.35 -54.80
CA THR A 378 17.55 7.50 -53.96
C THR A 378 19.06 7.72 -53.96
N LEU A 379 19.84 6.64 -53.91
CA LEU A 379 21.30 6.69 -54.04
C LEU A 379 21.74 7.21 -55.41
N ALA A 380 21.11 6.75 -56.49
CA ALA A 380 21.39 7.25 -57.85
C ALA A 380 21.05 8.74 -57.99
N ALA A 381 19.90 9.18 -57.47
CA ALA A 381 19.52 10.59 -57.49
C ALA A 381 20.47 11.48 -56.67
N MET A 382 21.02 10.97 -55.56
CA MET A 382 22.03 11.69 -54.77
C MET A 382 23.35 11.80 -55.53
N ASP A 383 23.75 10.75 -56.25
CA ASP A 383 24.96 10.72 -57.09
C ASP A 383 24.84 11.71 -58.26
N ASP A 384 23.67 11.74 -58.92
CA ASP A 384 23.36 12.70 -59.99
C ASP A 384 23.43 14.17 -59.51
N LEU A 385 23.14 14.40 -58.24
CA LEU A 385 23.22 15.72 -57.59
C LEU A 385 24.61 16.02 -57.01
N GLY A 386 25.58 15.11 -57.15
CA GLY A 386 26.93 15.25 -56.59
C GLY A 386 26.98 15.25 -55.06
N MET A 387 25.96 14.70 -54.40
CA MET A 387 25.89 14.60 -52.95
C MET A 387 26.48 13.27 -52.47
N ASN A 388 27.60 13.32 -51.76
CA ASN A 388 28.20 12.13 -51.18
C ASN A 388 27.41 11.72 -49.93
N VAL A 389 26.90 10.49 -49.89
CA VAL A 389 26.10 9.97 -48.77
C VAL A 389 26.83 10.08 -47.43
N GLN A 390 28.17 9.98 -47.45
CA GLN A 390 29.02 10.10 -46.26
C GLN A 390 29.04 11.52 -45.67
N ASP A 391 28.87 12.55 -46.50
CA ASP A 391 28.90 13.95 -46.07
C ASP A 391 27.58 14.37 -45.40
N VAL A 392 26.50 13.63 -45.64
CA VAL A 392 25.15 13.91 -45.11
C VAL A 392 24.88 13.21 -43.78
N ILE A 393 25.69 12.20 -43.40
CA ILE A 393 25.41 11.32 -42.26
C ILE A 393 25.83 11.91 -40.90
N GLY A 394 26.66 12.96 -40.86
CA GLY A 394 26.99 13.72 -39.64
C GLY A 394 27.80 12.94 -38.60
#